data_AF-A0A3B1DUU6-F1
#
_entry.id   AF-A0A3B1DUU6-F1
#
_cell.length_a   1.000
_cell.length_b   1.000
_cell.length_c   1.000
_cell.angle_alpha   90.00
_cell.angle_beta   90.00
_cell.angle_gamma   90.00
#
_symmetry.space_group_name_H-M   'P 1'
#
loop_
_entity.id
_entity.type
_entity.pdbx_description
1 polymer ?
#
loop_
_entity_poly.entity_id
_entity_poly.type
_entity_poly.pdbx_seq_one_letter_code
_entity_poly.pdbx_strand_id
1 'polypeptide(L)' 'MQYLILEEIIDLQSHLLEQTGGMAGVRDQNGFESAIAQPAMMFDGKDLYPTIELLK' A
#
# COMPACT_ATOMS: atom_id res chain seq x y z
N MET A 1 2.45 -10.02 10.54
CA MET A 1 1.72 -8.84 10.02
C MET A 1 0.61 -9.33 9.11
N GLN A 2 -0.52 -8.62 9.03
CA GLN A 2 -1.49 -8.79 7.95
C GLN A 2 -1.32 -7.60 7.01
N TYR A 3 -0.99 -7.86 5.75
CA TYR A 3 -0.83 -6.84 4.72
C TYR A 3 -2.11 -6.74 3.89
N LEU A 4 -2.40 -5.53 3.41
CA LEU A 4 -3.52 -5.30 2.52
C LEU A 4 -3.15 -5.71 1.09
N ILE A 5 -4.12 -6.25 0.36
CA ILE A 5 -4.00 -6.50 -1.08
C ILE A 5 -4.47 -5.29 -1.90
N LEU A 6 -4.12 -5.30 -3.18
CA LEU A 6 -4.43 -4.22 -4.13
C LEU A 6 -5.90 -3.78 -4.08
N GLU A 7 -6.82 -4.74 -4.13
CA GLU A 7 -8.26 -4.49 -4.13
C GLU A 7 -8.72 -3.80 -2.84
N GLU A 8 -8.26 -4.25 -1.68
CA GLU A 8 -8.60 -3.64 -0.38
C GLU A 8 -8.13 -2.18 -0.29
N ILE A 9 -6.96 -1.86 -0.87
CA ILE A 9 -6.45 -0.48 -0.85
C ILE A 9 -7.25 0.42 -1.81
N ILE A 10 -7.65 -0.10 -2.97
CA ILE A 10 -8.50 0.63 -3.92
C ILE A 10 -9.89 0.90 -3.32
N ASP A 11 -10.45 -0.07 -2.61
CA ASP A 11 -11.73 0.08 -1.91
C ASP A 11 -11.63 1.15 -0.80
N LEU A 12 -10.56 1.10 0.00
CA LEU A 12 -10.29 2.12 1.01
C LEU A 12 -10.11 3.52 0.42
N GLN A 13 -9.36 3.64 -0.69
CA GLN A 13 -9.21 4.90 -1.42
C GLN A 13 -10.58 5.41 -1.87
N SER A 14 -11.42 4.54 -2.43
CA SER A 14 -12.73 4.91 -2.96
C SER A 14 -13.64 5.44 -1.85
N HIS A 15 -13.70 4.74 -0.71
CA HIS A 15 -14.45 5.19 0.47
C HIS A 15 -13.94 6.53 1.03
N LEU A 16 -12.62 6.76 1.00
CA LEU A 16 -12.06 8.03 1.44
C LEU A 16 -12.49 9.17 0.49
N LEU A 17 -12.40 8.94 -0.82
CA LEU A 17 -12.76 9.91 -1.85
C LEU A 17 -14.26 10.26 -1.82
N GLU A 18 -15.13 9.32 -1.45
CA GLU A 18 -16.56 9.59 -1.22
C GLU A 18 -16.77 10.66 -0.13
N GLN A 19 -15.90 10.69 0.88
CA GLN A 19 -16.02 11.60 2.02
C GLN A 19 -15.25 12.91 1.82
N THR A 20 -14.09 12.87 1.17
CA THR A 20 -13.19 14.02 1.04
C THR A 20 -13.23 14.67 -0.33
N GLY A 21 -13.82 14.01 -1.32
CA GLY A 21 -13.65 14.34 -2.73
C GLY A 21 -12.24 14.03 -3.23
N GLY A 22 -12.02 14.18 -4.54
CA GLY A 22 -10.75 13.97 -5.22
C GLY A 22 -10.90 13.18 -6.51
N MET A 23 -9.78 12.73 -7.09
CA MET A 23 -9.76 11.94 -8.32
C MET A 23 -9.61 10.45 -8.00
N ALA A 24 -10.54 9.65 -8.52
CA ALA A 24 -10.49 8.19 -8.41
C ALA A 24 -9.47 7.57 -9.37
N GLY A 25 -9.00 6.36 -9.02
CA GLY A 25 -8.09 5.56 -9.83
C GLY A 25 -6.63 5.66 -9.41
N VAL A 26 -5.79 4.90 -10.10
CA VAL A 26 -4.35 4.77 -9.86
C VAL A 26 -3.59 5.44 -11.01
N ARG A 27 -2.72 6.39 -10.68
CA ARG A 27 -1.92 7.13 -11.68
C ARG A 27 -0.81 6.29 -12.31
N ASP A 28 -0.18 5.44 -11.50
CA ASP A 28 0.92 4.55 -11.91
C ASP A 28 0.71 3.17 -11.26
N GLN A 29 0.26 2.22 -12.07
CA GLN A 29 -0.03 0.85 -11.65
C GLN A 29 1.22 0.16 -11.09
N ASN A 30 2.37 0.31 -11.77
CA ASN A 30 3.60 -0.38 -11.41
C ASN A 30 4.19 0.19 -10.11
N GLY A 31 4.15 1.51 -9.96
CA GLY A 31 4.56 2.18 -8.73
C GLY A 31 3.68 1.77 -7.55
N PHE A 32 2.38 1.62 -7.77
CA PHE A 32 1.43 1.21 -6.74
C PHE A 32 1.64 -0.25 -6.31
N GLU A 33 1.75 -1.18 -7.25
CA GLU A 33 2.04 -2.59 -6.95
C GLU A 33 3.37 -2.75 -6.21
N SER A 34 4.39 -1.99 -6.59
CA SER A 34 5.70 -1.98 -5.91
C SER A 34 5.58 -1.50 -4.46
N ALA A 35 4.80 -0.43 -4.21
CA ALA A 35 4.59 0.11 -2.88
C ALA A 35 3.83 -0.86 -1.96
N ILE A 36 2.89 -1.63 -2.51
CA ILE A 36 2.14 -2.66 -1.77
C ILE A 36 3.03 -3.85 -1.41
N ALA A 37 3.96 -4.22 -2.30
CA ALA A 37 4.88 -5.32 -2.07
C ALA A 37 5.99 -4.97 -1.06
N GLN A 38 6.40 -3.70 -0.97
CA GLN A 38 7.52 -3.24 -0.15
C GLN A 38 7.45 -3.71 1.31
N PRO A 39 6.35 -3.52 2.07
CA PRO A 39 6.28 -3.91 3.49
C PRO A 39 6.53 -5.39 3.78
N ALA A 40 6.36 -6.27 2.79
CA ALA A 40 6.60 -7.71 2.89
C ALA A 40 7.95 -8.13 2.29
N MET A 41 8.78 -7.18 1.83
CA MET A 41 10.08 -7.50 1.27
C MET A 41 11.05 -8.02 2.34
N MET A 42 11.85 -9.01 1.94
CA MET A 42 12.90 -9.60 2.75
C MET A 42 14.25 -9.43 2.07
N PHE A 43 15.30 -9.31 2.88
CA PHE A 43 16.68 -9.39 2.45
C PHE A 43 17.43 -10.38 3.34
N ASP A 44 18.16 -11.32 2.73
CA ASP A 44 18.87 -12.38 3.46
C ASP A 44 17.97 -13.17 4.43
N GLY A 45 16.72 -13.46 3.99
CA GLY A 45 15.72 -14.17 4.79
C GLY A 45 15.18 -13.41 6.00
N LYS A 46 15.48 -12.11 6.12
CA LYS A 46 14.98 -11.24 7.19
C LYS A 46 14.06 -10.20 6.60
N ASP A 47 12.95 -9.92 7.30
CA ASP A 47 12.06 -8.81 6.96
C ASP A 47 12.86 -7.51 6.93
N LEU A 48 12.81 -6.80 5.80
CA LEU A 48 13.39 -5.46 5.69
C LEU A 48 12.67 -4.47 6.61
N TYR A 49 11.40 -4.77 6.90
CA TYR A 49 10.46 -3.89 7.55
C TYR A 49 9.76 -4.63 8.70
N PRO A 50 10.49 -4.90 9.80
CA PRO A 50 9.99 -5.71 10.91
C PRO A 50 8.96 -4.98 11.78
N THR A 51 8.82 -3.65 11.62
CA THR A 51 7.87 -2.82 12.37
C THR A 51 7.19 -1.82 11.42
N ILE A 52 6.05 -1.27 11.84
CA ILE A 52 5.22 -0.36 11.04
C ILE A 52 5.85 1.06 10.94
N GLU A 53 6.91 1.37 11.68
CA GLU A 53 7.60 2.67 11.66
C GLU A 53 8.46 2.84 10.39
N LEU A 54 7.83 3.14 9.25
CA LEU A 54 8.53 3.31 7.96
C LEU A 54 8.30 4.62 7.23
N LEU A 55 7.78 5.62 7.93
CA LEU A 55 7.73 6.98 7.42
C LEU A 55 8.24 7.92 8.52
N LYS A 56 9.54 8.21 8.49
CA LYS A 56 10.09 9.47 9.01
C LYS A 56 10.35 10.40 7.84
#